data_AF-A0A3D3QD22-F1
#
_entry.id   AF-A0A3D3QD22-F1
#
_cell.length_a   1.000
_cell.length_b   1.000
_cell.length_c   1.000
_cell.angle_alpha   90.00
_cell.angle_beta   90.00
_cell.angle_gamma   90.00
#
_symmetry.space_group_name_H-M   'P 1'
#
loop_
_entity.id
_entity.type
_entity.pdbx_description
1 polymer ?
#
loop_
_entity_poly.entity_id
_entity_poly.type
_entity_poly.pdbx_seq_one_letter_code
_entity_poly.pdbx_strand_id
1 'polypeptide(L)'
;MRVEDAVEGVFRRESGRAVATLIRVLGDFDLAEEAVQEAFVMAVERWPVHGVPNNPGAWITTTARNKAIDRLRRERTYQAKAETLQRLADLDPEPVPLESGFGDDRLRLIFTCCHPALPPEARVALTLRTLGGLTTREIARAFLVPESTVAQRLVRAKRKIRDARIPYRVPPPSVLPERLDGVLAVLYLVFNEGYAATESPSLVRTELCAEAIRLSRVLMQLMPEEPEALGLLALMLLHDSRRSTRVDADGRLVLLEDQDRS
;
A
#
# COMPACT_ATOMS: atom_id res chain seq x y z
N MET A 1 -0.62 20.34 16.89
CA MET A 1 -0.08 19.13 16.21
C MET A 1 1.32 19.48 15.76
N ARG A 2 2.35 18.72 16.18
CA ARG A 2 3.71 18.98 15.69
C ARG A 2 3.75 18.61 14.21
N VAL A 3 4.59 19.29 13.43
CA VAL A 3 4.73 18.99 12.00
C VAL A 3 5.20 17.55 11.79
N GLU A 4 5.99 17.01 12.73
CA GLU A 4 6.39 15.60 12.78
C GLU A 4 5.19 14.64 12.82
N ASP A 5 4.22 14.88 13.71
CA ASP A 5 2.98 14.09 13.79
C ASP A 5 2.18 14.16 12.48
N ALA A 6 2.19 15.34 11.83
CA ALA A 6 1.51 15.55 10.56
C ALA A 6 2.18 14.75 9.44
N VAL A 7 3.52 14.77 9.35
CA VAL A 7 4.28 13.98 8.38
C VAL A 7 4.06 12.50 8.61
N GLU A 8 4.10 12.02 9.85
CA GLU A 8 3.86 10.61 10.17
C GLU A 8 2.44 10.17 9.78
N GLY A 9 1.42 10.97 10.11
CA GLY A 9 0.05 10.70 9.72
C GLY A 9 -0.13 10.65 8.20
N VAL A 10 0.49 11.58 7.47
CA VAL A 10 0.47 11.58 6.00
C VAL A 10 1.23 10.38 5.44
N PHE A 11 2.39 10.03 5.99
CA PHE A 11 3.16 8.86 5.56
C PHE A 11 2.33 7.58 5.66
N ARG A 12 1.67 7.35 6.80
CA ARG A 12 0.84 6.16 7.02
C ARG A 12 -0.35 6.09 6.06
N ARG A 13 -0.97 7.23 5.71
CA ARG A 13 -2.14 7.27 4.80
C ARG A 13 -1.77 7.25 3.32
N GLU A 14 -0.71 7.97 2.93
CA GLU A 14 -0.47 8.34 1.53
C GLU A 14 0.66 7.57 0.86
N SER A 15 1.66 7.08 1.61
CA SER A 15 2.87 6.45 1.03
C SER A 15 2.54 5.33 0.05
N GLY A 16 1.72 4.36 0.45
CA GLY A 16 1.32 3.24 -0.41
C GLY A 16 0.53 3.68 -1.66
N ARG A 17 -0.18 4.82 -1.60
CA ARG A 17 -0.95 5.34 -2.75
C ARG A 17 0.01 5.99 -3.74
N ALA A 18 0.89 6.86 -3.26
CA ALA A 18 1.90 7.50 -4.08
C ALA A 18 2.82 6.47 -4.76
N VAL A 19 3.26 5.44 -4.01
CA VAL A 19 4.07 4.34 -4.55
C VAL A 19 3.29 3.59 -5.65
N ALA A 20 2.05 3.19 -5.39
CA ALA A 20 1.25 2.47 -6.39
C ALA A 20 1.03 3.30 -7.67
N THR A 21 0.75 4.59 -7.54
CA THR A 21 0.59 5.49 -8.68
C THR A 21 1.88 5.63 -9.50
N LEU A 22 3.03 5.74 -8.83
CA LEU A 22 4.32 5.83 -9.51
C LEU A 22 4.73 4.52 -10.18
N ILE A 23 4.52 3.36 -9.53
CA ILE A 23 4.80 2.05 -10.13
C ILE A 23 4.00 1.86 -11.42
N ARG A 24 2.73 2.30 -11.46
CA ARG A 24 1.92 2.22 -12.69
C ARG A 24 2.59 2.84 -13.89
N VAL A 25 3.22 3.98 -13.70
CA VAL A 25 3.81 4.75 -14.80
C VAL A 25 5.24 4.31 -15.07
N LEU A 26 6.04 4.13 -14.01
CA LEU A 26 7.44 3.80 -14.11
C LEU A 26 7.68 2.32 -14.50
N GLY A 27 6.79 1.42 -14.07
CA GLY A 27 7.00 -0.03 -14.18
C GLY A 27 8.13 -0.55 -13.28
N ASP A 28 8.60 0.26 -12.33
CA ASP A 28 9.76 -0.04 -11.48
C ASP A 28 9.43 0.29 -10.01
N PHE A 29 9.50 -0.74 -9.16
CA PHE A 29 9.22 -0.64 -7.73
C PHE A 29 10.28 0.17 -6.99
N ASP A 30 11.55 -0.05 -7.31
CA ASP A 30 12.65 0.55 -6.58
C ASP A 30 12.71 2.04 -6.88
N LEU A 31 12.56 2.41 -8.16
CA LEU A 31 12.50 3.82 -8.56
C LEU A 31 11.30 4.56 -7.95
N ALA A 32 10.13 3.90 -7.88
CA ALA A 32 8.94 4.49 -7.28
C ALA A 32 9.07 4.67 -5.76
N GLU A 33 9.52 3.63 -5.04
CA GLU A 33 9.72 3.68 -3.59
C GLU A 33 10.74 4.75 -3.21
N GLU A 34 11.86 4.82 -3.92
CA GLU A 34 12.91 5.80 -3.65
C GLU A 34 12.45 7.24 -3.90
N ALA A 35 11.73 7.46 -5.01
CA ALA A 35 11.16 8.77 -5.32
C ALA A 35 10.16 9.24 -4.25
N VAL A 36 9.33 8.34 -3.72
CA VAL A 36 8.40 8.65 -2.62
C VAL A 36 9.15 8.92 -1.32
N GLN A 37 10.19 8.14 -1.01
CA GLN A 37 11.02 8.38 0.17
C GLN A 37 11.70 9.75 0.10
N GLU A 38 12.28 10.13 -1.03
CA GLU A 38 12.84 11.48 -1.23
C GLU A 38 11.78 12.58 -1.04
N ALA A 39 10.54 12.35 -1.48
CA ALA A 39 9.45 13.30 -1.26
C ALA A 39 9.13 13.49 0.23
N PHE A 40 9.12 12.40 1.02
CA PHE A 40 8.93 12.48 2.46
C PHE A 40 10.12 13.12 3.19
N VAL A 41 11.36 12.88 2.75
CA VAL A 41 12.54 13.60 3.27
C VAL A 41 12.37 15.11 3.08
N MET A 42 11.97 15.55 1.89
CA MET A 42 11.70 16.98 1.65
C MET A 42 10.51 17.51 2.46
N ALA A 43 9.50 16.69 2.74
CA ALA A 43 8.39 17.10 3.62
C ALA A 43 8.89 17.40 5.03
N VAL A 44 9.74 16.53 5.59
CA VAL A 44 10.35 16.72 6.92
C VAL A 44 11.20 17.98 6.95
N GLU A 45 11.93 18.30 5.89
CA GLU A 45 12.77 19.51 5.82
C GLU A 45 11.95 20.80 5.62
N ARG A 46 10.91 20.76 4.77
CA ARG A 46 10.22 21.98 4.30
C ARG A 46 8.99 22.34 5.12
N TRP A 47 8.19 21.37 5.55
CA TRP A 47 6.93 21.68 6.24
C TRP A 47 7.11 22.38 7.60
N PRO A 48 8.20 22.17 8.38
CA PRO A 48 8.42 22.94 9.59
C PRO A 48 8.58 24.45 9.36
N VAL A 49 9.11 24.83 8.18
CA VAL A 49 9.38 26.22 7.83
C VAL A 49 8.20 26.85 7.07
N HIS A 50 7.61 26.10 6.13
CA HIS A 50 6.60 26.62 5.20
C HIS A 50 5.16 26.26 5.58
N GLY A 51 4.98 25.45 6.62
CA GLY A 51 3.69 24.86 6.98
C GLY A 51 3.36 23.61 6.15
N VAL A 52 2.40 22.85 6.66
CA VAL A 52 1.87 21.66 5.98
C VAL A 52 0.96 22.11 4.83
N PRO A 53 1.13 21.62 3.59
CA PRO A 53 0.25 21.96 2.47
C PRO A 53 -1.21 21.58 2.73
N ASN A 54 -2.16 22.29 2.11
CA ASN A 54 -3.60 21.99 2.21
C ASN A 54 -3.94 20.57 1.73
N ASN A 55 -3.20 20.06 0.74
CA ASN A 55 -3.31 18.68 0.25
C ASN A 55 -1.95 17.99 0.30
N PRO A 56 -1.58 17.40 1.45
CA PRO A 56 -0.28 16.76 1.63
C PRO A 56 -0.06 15.56 0.69
N GLY A 57 -1.12 14.79 0.41
CA GLY A 57 -1.03 13.61 -0.47
C GLY A 57 -0.70 13.97 -1.92
N ALA A 58 -1.38 14.99 -2.46
CA ALA A 58 -1.07 15.52 -3.79
C ALA A 58 0.34 16.13 -3.85
N TRP A 59 0.77 16.82 -2.77
CA TRP A 59 2.12 17.36 -2.68
C TRP A 59 3.18 16.26 -2.72
N ILE A 60 3.01 15.18 -1.94
CA ILE A 60 3.93 14.04 -1.92
C ILE A 60 3.99 13.38 -3.31
N THR A 61 2.85 13.09 -3.92
CA THR A 61 2.79 12.43 -5.23
C THR A 61 3.46 13.27 -6.32
N THR A 62 3.17 14.57 -6.35
CA THR A 62 3.78 15.52 -7.30
C THR A 62 5.29 15.61 -7.11
N THR A 63 5.72 15.72 -5.85
CA THR A 63 7.12 15.85 -5.49
C THR A 63 7.90 14.59 -5.85
N ALA A 64 7.36 13.41 -5.54
CA ALA A 64 7.96 12.13 -5.89
C ALA A 64 8.04 11.94 -7.41
N ARG A 65 6.98 12.30 -8.14
CA ARG A 65 7.00 12.29 -9.61
C ARG A 65 8.12 13.17 -10.18
N ASN A 66 8.29 14.39 -9.68
CA ASN A 66 9.35 15.28 -10.14
C ASN A 66 10.74 14.67 -9.90
N LYS A 67 10.96 14.03 -8.73
CA LYS A 67 12.19 13.30 -8.43
C LYS A 67 12.43 12.14 -9.38
N ALA A 68 11.39 11.36 -9.69
CA ALA A 68 11.49 10.27 -10.65
C ALA A 68 11.87 10.80 -12.05
N ILE A 69 11.25 11.90 -12.50
CA ILE A 69 11.60 12.56 -13.78
C ILE A 69 13.05 13.01 -13.79
N ASP A 70 13.52 13.69 -12.74
CA ASP A 70 14.88 14.19 -12.63
C ASP A 70 15.91 13.06 -12.69
N ARG A 71 15.60 11.92 -12.08
CA ARG A 71 16.45 10.73 -12.12
C ARG A 71 16.48 10.08 -13.49
N LEU A 72 15.32 9.90 -14.13
CA LEU A 72 15.24 9.39 -15.50
C LEU A 72 15.98 10.29 -16.50
N ARG A 73 15.95 11.61 -16.28
CA ARG A 73 16.72 12.60 -17.05
C ARG A 73 18.23 12.50 -16.84
N ARG A 74 18.69 12.04 -15.66
CA ARG A 74 20.13 11.87 -15.38
C ARG A 74 20.68 10.57 -15.95
N GLU A 75 19.85 9.53 -16.09
CA GLU A 75 20.24 8.29 -16.73
C GLU A 75 20.38 8.48 -18.25
N ARG A 76 21.59 8.20 -18.78
CA ARG A 76 22.06 8.57 -20.13
C ARG A 76 21.27 8.00 -21.33
N THR A 77 20.19 7.26 -21.10
CA THR A 77 19.37 6.60 -22.14
C THR A 77 18.06 7.34 -22.37
N TYR A 78 18.14 8.64 -22.70
CA TYR A 78 16.98 9.51 -22.96
C TYR A 78 15.99 8.92 -23.99
N GLN A 79 16.50 8.31 -25.06
CA GLN A 79 15.68 7.77 -26.16
C GLN A 79 14.80 6.59 -25.70
N ALA A 80 15.32 5.68 -24.87
CA ALA A 80 14.55 4.52 -24.39
C ALA A 80 13.52 4.88 -23.31
N LYS A 81 13.60 6.09 -22.73
CA LYS A 81 12.78 6.53 -21.58
C LYS A 81 11.84 7.69 -21.91
N ALA A 82 11.81 8.14 -23.17
CA ALA A 82 10.96 9.24 -23.62
C ALA A 82 9.46 8.97 -23.39
N GLU A 83 8.99 7.76 -23.68
CA GLU A 83 7.59 7.36 -23.46
C GLU A 83 7.22 7.38 -21.96
N THR A 84 8.10 6.89 -21.09
CA THR A 84 7.88 6.94 -19.63
C THR A 84 7.89 8.37 -19.11
N LEU A 85 8.77 9.23 -19.60
CA LEU A 85 8.79 10.65 -19.26
C LEU A 85 7.50 11.36 -19.67
N GLN A 86 6.96 11.04 -20.84
CA GLN A 86 5.68 11.58 -21.30
C GLN A 86 4.52 11.08 -20.44
N ARG A 87 4.44 9.78 -20.16
CA ARG A 87 3.40 9.23 -19.25
C ARG A 87 3.49 9.82 -17.84
N LEU A 88 4.68 10.13 -17.34
CA LEU A 88 4.83 10.87 -16.09
C LEU A 88 4.34 12.31 -16.26
N ALA A 89 4.68 13.00 -17.35
CA ALA A 89 4.22 14.36 -17.64
C ALA A 89 2.68 14.47 -17.68
N ASP A 90 2.01 13.42 -18.14
CA ASP A 90 0.55 13.37 -18.29
C ASP A 90 -0.19 12.87 -17.04
N LEU A 91 0.53 12.47 -15.97
CA LEU A 91 -0.11 12.13 -14.69
C LEU A 91 -0.81 13.37 -14.12
N ASP A 92 -2.11 13.30 -13.86
CA ASP A 92 -2.80 14.34 -13.10
C ASP A 92 -2.61 14.06 -11.58
N PRO A 93 -2.02 14.98 -10.79
CA PRO A 93 -1.77 14.76 -9.37
C PRO A 93 -3.01 14.94 -8.48
N GLU A 94 -4.18 15.26 -9.05
CA GLU A 94 -5.45 15.27 -8.32
C GLU A 94 -5.64 13.92 -7.59
N PRO A 95 -5.79 13.93 -6.25
CA PRO A 95 -6.04 12.69 -5.53
C PRO A 95 -7.40 12.16 -5.97
N VAL A 96 -7.37 11.01 -6.65
CA VAL A 96 -8.60 10.31 -6.98
C VAL A 96 -9.37 10.06 -5.66
N PRO A 97 -10.64 10.49 -5.55
CA PRO A 97 -11.42 10.32 -4.33
C PRO A 97 -11.38 8.85 -3.87
N LEU A 98 -11.39 8.63 -2.54
CA LEU A 98 -11.38 7.30 -1.91
C LEU A 98 -12.47 6.35 -2.44
N GLU A 99 -13.52 6.91 -3.07
CA GLU A 99 -14.73 6.23 -3.55
C GLU A 99 -14.77 6.00 -5.07
N SER A 100 -13.70 6.34 -5.80
CA SER A 100 -13.67 6.16 -7.26
C SER A 100 -13.51 4.69 -7.66
N GLY A 101 -14.65 4.03 -7.89
CA GLY A 101 -14.74 2.69 -8.45
C GLY A 101 -14.02 2.57 -9.80
N PHE A 102 -13.38 1.42 -10.02
CA PHE A 102 -12.63 1.07 -11.23
C PHE A 102 -11.45 1.99 -11.59
N GLY A 103 -10.57 2.26 -10.63
CA GLY A 103 -9.35 3.04 -10.89
C GLY A 103 -8.25 2.89 -9.85
N ASP A 104 -8.39 1.94 -8.91
CA ASP A 104 -7.51 1.90 -7.74
C ASP A 104 -6.13 1.34 -8.08
N ASP A 105 -5.12 2.22 -8.11
CA ASP A 105 -3.71 1.86 -8.30
C ASP A 105 -3.22 0.85 -7.25
N ARG A 106 -3.75 0.89 -6.02
CA ARG A 106 -3.41 -0.08 -4.98
C ARG A 106 -4.00 -1.44 -5.29
N LEU A 107 -5.27 -1.53 -5.71
CA LEU A 107 -5.84 -2.83 -6.11
C LEU A 107 -5.10 -3.41 -7.33
N ARG A 108 -4.74 -2.57 -8.31
CA ARG A 108 -3.87 -2.96 -9.44
C ARG A 108 -2.54 -3.52 -8.96
N LEU A 109 -1.92 -2.87 -7.97
CA LEU A 109 -0.68 -3.35 -7.37
C LEU A 109 -0.87 -4.69 -6.67
N ILE A 110 -1.96 -4.89 -5.91
CA ILE A 110 -2.27 -6.17 -5.25
C ILE A 110 -2.34 -7.29 -6.29
N PHE A 111 -3.10 -7.11 -7.37
CA PHE A 111 -3.18 -8.12 -8.43
C PHE A 111 -1.85 -8.34 -9.16
N THR A 112 -1.01 -7.31 -9.27
CA THR A 112 0.34 -7.43 -9.85
C THR A 112 1.25 -8.26 -8.94
N CYS A 113 1.24 -7.97 -7.63
CA CYS A 113 1.98 -8.73 -6.63
C CYS A 113 1.46 -10.16 -6.48
N CYS A 114 0.15 -10.40 -6.71
CA CYS A 114 -0.46 -11.72 -6.61
C CYS A 114 -0.34 -12.55 -7.89
N HIS A 115 0.60 -12.23 -8.77
CA HIS A 115 0.81 -12.96 -10.02
C HIS A 115 1.30 -14.40 -9.77
N PRO A 116 0.79 -15.40 -10.51
CA PRO A 116 1.15 -16.83 -10.35
C PRO A 116 2.65 -17.13 -10.43
N ALA A 117 3.38 -16.36 -11.25
CA ALA A 117 4.83 -16.44 -11.41
C ALA A 117 5.67 -16.13 -10.14
N LEU A 118 5.04 -15.60 -9.08
CA LEU A 118 5.66 -15.37 -7.77
C LEU A 118 5.24 -16.47 -6.79
N PRO A 119 6.14 -16.96 -5.93
CA PRO A 119 5.75 -17.90 -4.87
C PRO A 119 4.81 -17.20 -3.85
N PRO A 120 3.87 -17.93 -3.21
CA PRO A 120 2.84 -17.33 -2.34
C PRO A 120 3.39 -16.38 -1.27
N GLU A 121 4.48 -16.78 -0.61
CA GLU A 121 5.11 -15.98 0.45
C GLU A 121 5.70 -14.68 -0.08
N ALA A 122 6.15 -14.66 -1.34
CA ALA A 122 6.64 -13.45 -1.99
C ALA A 122 5.51 -12.50 -2.38
N ARG A 123 4.35 -13.03 -2.80
CA ARG A 123 3.14 -12.22 -3.10
C ARG A 123 2.72 -11.45 -1.87
N VAL A 124 2.61 -12.17 -0.75
CA VAL A 124 2.20 -11.62 0.54
C VAL A 124 3.22 -10.62 1.08
N ALA A 125 4.50 -11.00 1.14
CA ALA A 125 5.55 -10.13 1.67
C ALA A 125 5.69 -8.84 0.85
N LEU A 126 5.65 -8.94 -0.50
CA LEU A 126 5.76 -7.78 -1.37
C LEU A 126 4.60 -6.82 -1.14
N THR A 127 3.36 -7.32 -1.07
CA THR A 127 2.21 -6.45 -0.86
C THR A 127 2.18 -5.80 0.53
N LEU A 128 2.51 -6.56 1.58
CA LEU A 128 2.61 -5.99 2.93
C LEU A 128 3.66 -4.87 2.99
N ARG A 129 4.78 -5.03 2.29
CA ARG A 129 5.83 -4.01 2.22
C ARG A 129 5.38 -2.76 1.46
N THR A 130 4.78 -2.95 0.28
CA THR A 130 4.53 -1.84 -0.66
C THR A 130 3.23 -1.10 -0.39
N LEU A 131 2.20 -1.81 0.09
CA LEU A 131 0.87 -1.25 0.36
C LEU A 131 0.54 -1.17 1.84
N GLY A 132 0.91 -2.20 2.62
CA GLY A 132 0.69 -2.18 4.08
C GLY A 132 1.65 -1.25 4.82
N GLY A 133 2.73 -0.82 4.16
CA GLY A 133 3.76 0.02 4.77
C GLY A 133 4.51 -0.68 5.91
N LEU A 134 4.46 -2.01 5.99
CA LEU A 134 5.21 -2.78 6.98
C LEU A 134 6.71 -2.69 6.66
N THR A 135 7.52 -2.67 7.70
CA THR A 135 8.96 -2.84 7.63
C THR A 135 9.32 -4.29 7.32
N THR A 136 10.52 -4.50 6.79
CA THR A 136 11.06 -5.86 6.57
C THR A 136 11.05 -6.68 7.87
N ARG A 137 11.28 -6.03 9.01
CA ARG A 137 11.27 -6.66 10.34
C ARG A 137 9.88 -7.13 10.75
N GLU A 138 8.86 -6.27 10.63
CA GLU A 138 7.47 -6.64 10.92
C GLU A 138 7.04 -7.83 10.05
N ILE A 139 7.37 -7.79 8.75
CA ILE A 139 7.09 -8.90 7.83
C ILE A 139 7.85 -10.17 8.26
N ALA A 140 9.12 -10.07 8.63
CA ALA A 140 9.91 -11.21 9.07
C ALA A 140 9.31 -11.93 10.28
N ARG A 141 8.80 -11.16 11.26
CA ARG A 141 8.07 -11.71 12.40
C ARG A 141 6.75 -12.36 11.99
N ALA A 142 5.96 -11.72 11.14
CA ALA A 142 4.71 -12.29 10.65
C ALA A 142 4.93 -13.63 9.93
N PHE A 143 6.07 -13.79 9.25
CA PHE A 143 6.46 -15.04 8.58
C PHE A 143 7.25 -16.01 9.47
N LEU A 144 7.62 -15.62 10.70
CA LEU A 144 8.52 -16.38 11.59
C LEU A 144 9.84 -16.79 10.92
N VAL A 145 10.44 -15.89 10.14
CA VAL A 145 11.73 -16.10 9.46
C VAL A 145 12.72 -14.96 9.74
N PRO A 146 14.03 -15.14 9.49
CA PRO A 146 14.99 -14.05 9.63
C PRO A 146 14.70 -12.86 8.72
N GLU A 147 15.02 -11.64 9.17
CA GLU A 147 14.84 -10.40 8.40
C GLU A 147 15.57 -10.45 7.05
N SER A 148 16.76 -11.05 7.01
CA SER A 148 17.54 -11.27 5.78
C SER A 148 16.80 -12.16 4.76
N THR A 149 16.01 -13.12 5.21
CA THR A 149 15.22 -14.00 4.34
C THR A 149 14.09 -13.23 3.67
N VAL A 150 13.41 -12.35 4.41
CA VAL A 150 12.39 -11.46 3.85
C VAL A 150 13.01 -10.46 2.90
N ALA A 151 14.13 -9.82 3.27
CA ALA A 151 14.83 -8.86 2.41
C ALA A 151 15.18 -9.49 1.05
N GLN A 152 15.80 -10.68 1.05
CA GLN A 152 16.10 -11.42 -0.18
C GLN A 152 14.84 -11.82 -0.95
N ARG A 153 13.76 -12.21 -0.25
CA ARG A 153 12.48 -12.54 -0.87
C ARG A 153 11.89 -11.35 -1.63
N LEU A 154 11.88 -10.16 -1.02
CA LEU A 154 11.41 -8.92 -1.63
C LEU A 154 12.21 -8.55 -2.88
N VAL A 155 13.55 -8.59 -2.79
CA VAL A 155 14.44 -8.31 -3.93
C VAL A 155 14.19 -9.28 -5.09
N ARG A 156 14.06 -10.59 -4.80
CA ARG A 156 13.78 -11.60 -5.83
C ARG A 156 12.38 -11.41 -6.44
N ALA A 157 11.38 -11.03 -5.65
CA ALA A 157 10.02 -10.78 -6.13
C ALA A 157 9.98 -9.60 -7.11
N LYS A 158 10.55 -8.44 -6.73
CA LYS A 158 10.65 -7.25 -7.60
C LYS A 158 11.39 -7.57 -8.89
N ARG A 159 12.53 -8.27 -8.79
CA ARG A 159 13.29 -8.74 -9.95
C ARG A 159 12.47 -9.62 -10.87
N LYS A 160 11.74 -10.60 -10.33
CA LYS A 160 10.90 -11.51 -11.10
C LYS A 160 9.77 -10.77 -11.83
N ILE A 161 9.13 -9.78 -11.19
CA ILE A 161 8.11 -8.93 -11.82
C ILE A 161 8.68 -8.18 -13.03
N ARG A 162 9.83 -7.54 -12.84
CA ARG A 162 10.52 -6.78 -13.89
C ARG A 162 10.96 -7.68 -15.04
N ASP A 163 11.66 -8.77 -14.73
CA ASP A 163 12.26 -9.66 -15.74
C ASP A 163 11.17 -10.41 -16.54
N ALA A 164 10.05 -10.77 -15.89
CA ALA A 164 8.90 -11.38 -16.55
C ALA A 164 7.95 -10.36 -17.22
N ARG A 165 8.24 -9.05 -17.12
CA ARG A 165 7.43 -7.94 -17.65
C ARG A 165 5.95 -8.06 -17.26
N ILE A 166 5.69 -8.39 -16.00
CA ILE A 166 4.32 -8.55 -15.51
C ILE A 166 3.61 -7.19 -15.62
N PRO A 167 2.49 -7.09 -16.37
CA PRO A 167 1.87 -5.81 -16.63
C PRO A 167 1.20 -5.27 -15.36
N TYR A 168 1.45 -3.99 -15.08
CA TYR A 168 0.84 -3.28 -13.96
C TYR A 168 -0.59 -2.85 -14.30
N ARG A 169 -1.53 -3.78 -14.19
CA ARG A 169 -2.96 -3.55 -14.45
C ARG A 169 -3.80 -4.55 -13.67
N VAL A 170 -5.07 -4.19 -13.45
CA VAL A 170 -6.06 -5.21 -13.08
C VAL A 170 -6.15 -6.20 -14.25
N PRO A 171 -6.02 -7.52 -14.01
CA PRO A 171 -6.21 -8.52 -15.05
C PRO A 171 -7.63 -8.43 -15.64
N PRO A 172 -7.84 -8.89 -16.88
CA PRO A 172 -9.20 -9.09 -17.36
C PRO A 172 -9.95 -10.07 -16.44
N PRO A 173 -11.30 -9.96 -16.32
CA PRO A 173 -12.09 -10.79 -15.41
C PRO A 173 -11.81 -12.30 -15.49
N SER A 174 -11.49 -12.81 -16.67
CA SER A 174 -11.13 -14.22 -16.90
C SER A 174 -9.88 -14.72 -16.17
N VAL A 175 -8.99 -13.81 -15.74
CA VAL A 175 -7.71 -14.14 -15.08
C VAL A 175 -7.74 -13.75 -13.59
N LEU A 176 -8.79 -13.05 -13.12
CA LEU A 176 -8.93 -12.69 -11.71
C LEU A 176 -8.96 -13.91 -10.77
N PRO A 177 -9.68 -15.01 -11.09
CA PRO A 177 -9.76 -16.16 -10.19
C PRO A 177 -8.41 -16.78 -9.84
N GLU A 178 -7.46 -16.85 -10.80
CA GLU A 178 -6.12 -17.42 -10.56
C GLU A 178 -5.32 -16.63 -9.50
N ARG A 179 -5.65 -15.36 -9.30
CA ARG A 179 -4.96 -14.46 -8.36
C ARG A 179 -5.74 -14.23 -7.08
N LEU A 180 -7.03 -14.60 -7.06
CA LEU A 180 -7.97 -14.22 -6.01
C LEU A 180 -7.53 -14.70 -4.64
N ASP A 181 -7.13 -15.97 -4.49
CA ASP A 181 -6.67 -16.51 -3.21
C ASP A 181 -5.54 -15.69 -2.59
N GLY A 182 -4.59 -15.27 -3.44
CA GLY A 182 -3.48 -14.41 -3.02
C GLY A 182 -3.95 -13.01 -2.62
N VAL A 183 -4.90 -12.44 -3.37
CA VAL A 183 -5.51 -11.14 -3.06
C VAL A 183 -6.26 -11.19 -1.73
N LEU A 184 -7.10 -12.19 -1.50
CA LEU A 184 -7.87 -12.37 -0.28
C LEU A 184 -6.96 -12.54 0.94
N ALA A 185 -5.95 -13.40 0.84
CA ALA A 185 -4.97 -13.61 1.90
C ALA A 185 -4.22 -12.32 2.25
N VAL A 186 -3.80 -11.56 1.24
CA VAL A 186 -3.14 -10.27 1.41
C VAL A 186 -4.04 -9.25 2.09
N LEU A 187 -5.29 -9.10 1.63
CA LEU A 187 -6.24 -8.15 2.20
C LEU A 187 -6.51 -8.49 3.67
N TYR A 188 -6.69 -9.77 3.99
CA TYR A 188 -6.87 -10.20 5.36
C TYR A 188 -5.63 -9.95 6.23
N LEU A 189 -4.42 -10.17 5.72
CA LEU A 189 -3.19 -9.93 6.47
C LEU A 189 -2.94 -8.44 6.71
N VAL A 190 -3.24 -7.57 5.74
CA VAL A 190 -3.20 -6.11 5.94
C VAL A 190 -4.20 -5.70 7.02
N PHE A 191 -5.42 -6.24 6.99
CA PHE A 191 -6.41 -6.00 8.03
C PHE A 191 -5.92 -6.50 9.40
N ASN A 192 -5.39 -7.71 9.47
CA ASN A 192 -4.95 -8.32 10.72
C ASN A 192 -3.79 -7.56 11.35
N GLU A 193 -2.81 -7.11 10.57
CA GLU A 193 -1.73 -6.23 11.06
C GLU A 193 -2.28 -4.87 11.51
N GLY A 194 -3.29 -4.35 10.80
CA GLY A 194 -4.00 -3.15 11.24
C GLY A 194 -4.70 -3.35 12.58
N TYR A 195 -5.35 -4.50 12.74
CA TYR A 195 -6.22 -4.81 13.86
C TYR A 195 -5.41 -5.16 15.12
N ALA A 196 -4.32 -5.91 15.01
CA ALA A 196 -3.45 -6.26 16.12
C ALA A 196 -2.00 -5.95 15.73
N ALA A 197 -1.61 -4.68 15.86
CA ALA A 197 -0.31 -4.21 15.39
C ALA A 197 0.82 -4.91 16.15
N THR A 198 1.72 -5.56 15.39
CA THR A 198 2.82 -6.36 15.96
C THR A 198 3.92 -5.45 16.53
N GLU A 199 4.12 -4.26 15.94
CA GLU A 199 5.13 -3.30 16.36
C GLU A 199 4.67 -1.86 16.03
N SER A 200 3.83 -1.27 16.88
CA SER A 200 3.39 0.12 16.75
C SER A 200 3.15 0.75 18.12
N PRO A 201 3.35 2.07 18.29
CA PRO A 201 2.94 2.78 19.52
C PRO A 201 1.44 2.65 19.80
N SER A 202 0.64 2.37 18.76
CA SER A 202 -0.78 2.07 18.87
C SER A 202 -1.03 0.58 18.66
N LEU A 203 -1.78 -0.05 19.56
CA LEU A 203 -2.19 -1.45 19.43
C LEU A 203 -3.08 -1.71 18.20
N VAL A 204 -3.70 -0.66 17.66
CA VAL A 204 -4.55 -0.69 16.46
C VAL A 204 -4.12 0.38 15.48
N ARG A 205 -3.77 0.00 14.25
CA ARG A 205 -3.51 0.90 13.12
C ARG A 205 -4.78 1.05 12.30
N THR A 206 -5.68 1.91 12.76
CA THR A 206 -7.01 2.16 12.19
C THR A 206 -6.99 2.42 10.68
N GLU A 207 -5.99 3.16 10.21
CA GLU A 207 -5.82 3.51 8.79
C GLU A 207 -5.60 2.26 7.92
N LEU A 208 -4.90 1.23 8.42
CA LEU A 208 -4.69 -0.03 7.70
C LEU A 208 -5.95 -0.89 7.67
N CYS A 209 -6.70 -0.97 8.79
CA CYS A 209 -7.99 -1.66 8.83
C CYS A 209 -8.97 -1.05 7.83
N ALA A 210 -9.14 0.28 7.89
CA ALA A 210 -10.02 1.02 7.01
C ALA A 210 -9.65 0.82 5.54
N GLU A 211 -8.36 0.81 5.23
CA GLU A 211 -7.88 0.58 3.87
C GLU A 211 -8.13 -0.84 3.37
N ALA A 212 -7.88 -1.87 4.19
CA ALA A 212 -8.17 -3.26 3.82
C ALA A 212 -9.68 -3.47 3.55
N ILE A 213 -10.53 -2.87 4.38
CA ILE A 213 -11.99 -2.87 4.18
C ILE A 213 -12.36 -2.16 2.87
N ARG A 214 -11.80 -0.97 2.63
CA ARG A 214 -12.05 -0.20 1.40
C ARG A 214 -11.66 -1.01 0.16
N LEU A 215 -10.46 -1.58 0.13
CA LEU A 215 -9.97 -2.40 -0.98
C LEU A 215 -10.82 -3.66 -1.18
N SER A 216 -11.33 -4.26 -0.11
CA SER A 216 -12.25 -5.41 -0.20
C SER A 216 -13.62 -5.03 -0.74
N ARG A 217 -14.11 -3.81 -0.46
CA ARG A 217 -15.31 -3.26 -1.13
C ARG A 217 -15.08 -3.05 -2.62
N VAL A 218 -13.89 -2.56 -3.02
CA VAL A 218 -13.54 -2.44 -4.45
C VAL A 218 -13.44 -3.82 -5.11
N LEU A 219 -12.87 -4.82 -4.43
CA LEU A 219 -12.83 -6.20 -4.92
C LEU A 219 -14.24 -6.77 -5.13
N MET A 220 -15.14 -6.54 -4.18
CA MET A 220 -16.55 -6.91 -4.28
C MET A 220 -17.28 -6.24 -5.46
N GLN A 221 -16.98 -4.97 -5.76
CA GLN A 221 -17.53 -4.31 -6.95
C GLN A 221 -16.98 -4.90 -8.25
N LEU A 222 -15.72 -5.35 -8.24
CA LEU A 222 -15.06 -5.96 -9.38
C LEU A 222 -15.53 -7.40 -9.63
N MET A 223 -15.84 -8.14 -8.57
CA MET A 223 -16.26 -9.55 -8.59
C MET A 223 -17.52 -9.74 -7.74
N PRO A 224 -18.68 -9.21 -8.17
CA PRO A 224 -19.90 -9.19 -7.36
C PRO A 224 -20.47 -10.58 -7.06
N GLU A 225 -20.24 -11.53 -7.95
CA GLU A 225 -20.72 -12.91 -7.82
C GLU A 225 -19.79 -13.80 -6.98
N GLU A 226 -18.67 -13.26 -6.46
CA GLU A 226 -17.67 -14.07 -5.80
C GLU A 226 -17.85 -14.13 -4.27
N PRO A 227 -18.25 -15.28 -3.71
CA PRO A 227 -18.70 -15.37 -2.33
C PRO A 227 -17.56 -15.19 -1.32
N GLU A 228 -16.34 -15.59 -1.64
CA GLU A 228 -15.16 -15.45 -0.78
C GLU A 228 -14.79 -13.97 -0.56
N ALA A 229 -14.97 -13.13 -1.58
CA ALA A 229 -14.75 -11.68 -1.45
C ALA A 229 -15.76 -11.04 -0.49
N LEU A 230 -17.03 -11.45 -0.58
CA LEU A 230 -18.09 -11.04 0.35
C LEU A 230 -17.83 -11.55 1.77
N GLY A 231 -17.47 -12.83 1.90
CA GLY A 231 -17.17 -13.45 3.19
C GLY A 231 -16.00 -12.78 3.91
N LEU A 232 -14.92 -12.46 3.19
CA LEU A 232 -13.79 -11.72 3.74
C LEU A 232 -14.19 -10.33 4.21
N LEU A 233 -14.93 -9.58 3.38
CA LEU A 233 -15.40 -8.24 3.77
C LEU A 233 -16.29 -8.30 5.01
N ALA A 234 -17.22 -9.26 5.07
CA ALA A 234 -18.10 -9.45 6.22
C ALA A 234 -17.31 -9.78 7.50
N LEU A 235 -16.32 -10.67 7.42
CA LEU A 235 -15.43 -11.01 8.54
C LEU A 235 -14.69 -9.78 9.07
N MET A 236 -14.09 -9.00 8.17
CA MET A 236 -13.35 -7.79 8.57
C MET A 236 -14.27 -6.73 9.16
N LEU A 237 -15.45 -6.50 8.59
CA LEU A 237 -16.43 -5.56 9.16
C LEU A 237 -16.91 -6.00 10.54
N LEU A 238 -17.12 -7.30 10.75
CA LEU A 238 -17.48 -7.85 12.06
C LEU A 238 -16.38 -7.59 13.10
N HIS A 239 -15.11 -7.81 12.75
CA HIS A 239 -13.99 -7.50 13.62
C HIS A 239 -13.85 -5.99 13.86
N ASP A 240 -13.96 -5.18 12.80
CA ASP A 240 -13.78 -3.72 12.87
C ASP A 240 -14.89 -3.03 13.68
N SER A 241 -16.10 -3.59 13.71
CA SER A 241 -17.24 -3.04 14.45
C SER A 241 -16.95 -2.79 15.93
N ARG A 242 -16.04 -3.57 16.53
CA ARG A 242 -15.64 -3.45 17.94
C ARG A 242 -14.32 -2.73 18.14
N ARG A 243 -13.66 -2.24 17.08
CA ARG A 243 -12.28 -1.74 17.17
C ARG A 243 -12.13 -0.62 18.20
N SER A 244 -13.14 0.25 18.32
CA SER A 244 -13.11 1.43 19.19
C SER A 244 -13.17 1.09 20.68
N THR A 245 -13.63 -0.12 21.02
CA THR A 245 -13.76 -0.56 22.42
C THR A 245 -12.59 -1.44 22.85
N ARG A 246 -11.69 -1.81 21.94
CA ARG A 246 -10.53 -2.68 22.23
C ARG A 246 -9.40 -2.01 22.99
N VAL A 247 -9.37 -0.68 23.00
CA VAL A 247 -8.38 0.10 23.73
C VAL A 247 -9.06 1.09 24.65
N ASP A 248 -8.57 1.22 25.88
CA ASP A 248 -9.03 2.24 26.82
C ASP A 248 -8.42 3.62 26.51
N ALA A 249 -8.76 4.62 27.30
CA ALA A 249 -8.23 5.99 27.17
C ALA A 249 -6.71 6.07 27.40
N ASP A 250 -6.13 5.08 28.09
CA ASP A 250 -4.69 4.97 28.32
C ASP A 250 -3.98 4.16 27.21
N GLY A 251 -4.72 3.70 26.20
CA GLY A 251 -4.20 2.89 25.10
C GLY A 251 -3.87 1.44 25.47
N ARG A 252 -4.47 0.90 26.54
CA ARG A 252 -4.31 -0.50 26.96
C ARG A 252 -5.39 -1.39 26.35
N LEU A 253 -5.09 -2.68 26.14
CA LEU A 253 -6.06 -3.65 25.66
C LEU A 253 -7.19 -3.85 26.68
N VAL A 254 -8.43 -3.79 26.20
CA VAL A 254 -9.64 -4.14 26.94
C VAL A 254 -10.04 -5.57 26.60
N LEU A 255 -10.30 -6.39 27.62
CA LEU A 255 -10.75 -7.77 27.45
C LEU A 255 -12.11 -7.81 26.73
N LEU A 256 -12.38 -8.89 26.00
CA LEU A 256 -13.62 -9.01 25.22
C LEU A 256 -14.90 -8.97 26.09
N GLU A 257 -14.81 -9.36 27.36
CA GLU A 257 -15.91 -9.28 28.31
C GLU A 257 -16.20 -7.85 28.79
N ASP A 258 -15.19 -6.99 28.79
CA ASP A 258 -15.25 -5.61 29.27
C ASP A 258 -15.48 -4.58 28.14
N GLN A 259 -15.43 -5.03 26.88
CA GLN A 259 -15.71 -4.19 25.71
C GLN A 259 -17.19 -3.81 25.66
N ASP A 260 -17.48 -2.52 25.51
CA ASP A 260 -18.84 -2.05 25.25
C ASP A 260 -19.40 -2.71 23.98
N ARG A 261 -20.61 -3.26 24.10
CA ARG A 261 -21.31 -4.03 23.06
C ARG A 261 -22.57 -3.32 22.55
N SER A 262 -22.87 -2.14 23.08
CA SER A 262 -24.06 -1.36 22.75
C SER A 262 -23.93 -0.52 21.47
#